data_AF-A0A3D3SSV6-F1
#
_entry.id   AF-A0A3D3SSV6-F1
#
_cell.length_a   1.000
_cell.length_b   1.000
_cell.length_c   1.000
_cell.angle_alpha   90.00
_cell.angle_beta   90.00
_cell.angle_gamma   90.00
#
_symmetry.space_group_name_H-M   'P 1'
#
loop_
_entity.id
_entity.type
_entity.pdbx_description
1 polymer ?
#
loop_
_entity_poly.entity_id
_entity_poly.type
_entity_poly.pdbx_seq_one_letter_code
_entity_poly.pdbx_strand_id
1 'polypeptide(L)'
;MTTTLSIAYSVELLGLQAQLVRIEAHLSGGLPQFSIVGLASGAVREARERVRAAIETAGFRFPQGRLTVNLAPADLPKTSGHYDLAIAL
;
A
#
# COMPACT_ATOMS: atom_id res chain seq x y z
N MET A 1 -18.63 -9.59 9.69
CA MET A 1 -17.28 -9.49 9.12
C MET A 1 -16.83 -8.06 9.31
N THR A 2 -15.86 -7.81 10.19
CA THR A 2 -15.43 -6.45 10.53
C THR A 2 -14.52 -5.95 9.41
N THR A 3 -14.99 -4.93 8.69
CA THR A 3 -14.21 -4.28 7.65
C THR A 3 -13.36 -3.20 8.30
N THR A 4 -12.04 -3.39 8.32
CA THR A 4 -11.11 -2.41 8.90
C THR A 4 -10.47 -1.59 7.79
N LEU A 5 -10.50 -0.27 7.95
CA LEU A 5 -9.83 0.71 7.09
C LEU A 5 -8.73 1.39 7.91
N SER A 6 -7.49 1.34 7.42
CA SER A 6 -6.42 2.23 7.89
C SER A 6 -6.05 3.24 6.81
N ILE A 7 -5.58 4.41 7.23
CA ILE A 7 -5.17 5.49 6.34
C ILE A 7 -3.78 5.97 6.75
N ALA A 8 -2.88 6.03 5.79
CA ALA A 8 -1.57 6.64 5.90
C ALA A 8 -1.33 7.61 4.74
N TYR A 9 -0.23 8.35 4.81
CA TYR A 9 0.12 9.36 3.81
C TYR A 9 1.56 9.20 3.36
N SER A 10 1.78 9.50 2.09
CA SER A 10 3.09 9.65 1.47
C SER A 10 3.01 10.79 0.45
N VAL A 11 4.06 10.96 -0.34
CA VAL A 11 4.13 11.98 -1.40
C VAL A 11 4.53 11.32 -2.70
N GLU A 12 4.20 11.88 -3.85
CA GLU A 12 4.80 11.54 -5.14
C GLU A 12 5.45 12.80 -5.70
N LEU A 13 6.59 12.65 -6.36
CA LEU A 13 7.30 13.79 -6.94
C LEU A 13 6.94 13.91 -8.42
N LEU A 14 6.26 14.99 -8.77
CA LEU A 14 5.99 15.38 -10.14
C LEU A 14 6.92 16.55 -10.50
N GLY A 15 8.09 16.22 -11.05
CA GLY A 15 9.17 17.18 -11.25
C GLY A 15 9.66 17.73 -9.90
N LEU A 16 9.47 19.03 -9.67
CA LEU A 16 9.83 19.71 -8.41
C LEU A 16 8.65 19.87 -7.44
N GLN A 17 7.47 19.34 -7.78
CA GLN A 17 6.28 19.46 -6.96
C GLN A 17 6.00 18.16 -6.21
N ALA A 18 5.76 18.26 -4.91
CA ALA A 18 5.28 17.14 -4.10
C ALA A 18 3.75 17.07 -4.16
N GLN A 19 3.22 15.95 -4.61
CA GLN A 19 1.79 15.64 -4.60
C GLN A 19 1.49 14.72 -3.43
N LEU A 20 0.52 15.09 -2.59
CA LEU A 20 0.11 14.24 -1.47
C LEU A 20 -0.53 12.95 -2.00
N VAL A 21 -0.07 11.82 -1.51
CA VAL A 21 -0.64 10.51 -1.80
C VAL A 21 -1.26 9.95 -0.54
N ARG A 22 -2.56 9.66 -0.59
CA ARG A 22 -3.28 8.97 0.49
C ARG A 22 -3.28 7.48 0.23
N ILE A 23 -2.90 6.72 1.24
CA ILE A 23 -2.77 5.27 1.18
C ILE A 23 -3.86 4.69 2.07
N GLU A 24 -4.75 3.91 1.48
CA GLU A 24 -5.92 3.35 2.16
C GLU A 24 -5.78 1.83 2.15
N ALA A 25 -5.63 1.23 3.32
CA ALA A 25 -5.55 -0.22 3.46
C ALA A 25 -6.89 -0.77 3.93
N HIS A 26 -7.46 -1.68 3.15
CA HIS A 26 -8.74 -2.30 3.41
C HIS A 26 -8.57 -3.80 3.57
N LEU A 27 -8.94 -4.33 4.74
CA LEU A 27 -8.93 -5.76 5.01
C LEU A 27 -10.36 -6.32 4.98
N SER A 28 -10.55 -7.33 4.14
CA SER A 28 -11.80 -8.08 4.00
C SER A 28 -11.57 -9.59 4.13
N GLY A 29 -12.64 -10.35 4.39
CA GLY A 29 -12.57 -11.81 4.45
C GLY A 29 -12.33 -12.47 3.09
N GLY A 30 -11.89 -13.73 3.10
CA GLY A 30 -11.64 -14.52 1.89
C GLY A 30 -10.25 -15.16 1.89
N LEU A 31 -9.84 -15.67 0.73
CA LEU A 31 -8.50 -16.24 0.55
C LEU A 31 -7.42 -15.14 0.68
N PRO A 32 -6.24 -15.47 1.25
CA PRO A 32 -5.12 -14.54 1.35
C PRO A 32 -4.76 -13.92 0.00
N GLN A 33 -4.90 -12.60 -0.11
CA GLN A 33 -4.51 -11.85 -1.29
C GLN A 33 -4.06 -10.45 -0.89
N PHE A 34 -2.96 -9.99 -1.49
CA PHE A 34 -2.48 -8.62 -1.36
C PHE A 34 -2.47 -7.94 -2.73
N SER A 35 -3.27 -6.89 -2.90
CA SER A 35 -3.35 -6.07 -4.11
C SER A 35 -3.01 -4.61 -3.83
N ILE A 36 -2.37 -3.96 -4.81
CA ILE A 36 -2.12 -2.51 -4.83
C ILE A 36 -2.78 -1.94 -6.10
N VAL A 37 -3.57 -0.87 -5.94
CA VAL A 37 -4.32 -0.19 -7.01
C VAL A 37 -4.09 1.33 -6.97
N GLY A 38 -4.46 2.04 -8.04
CA GLY A 38 -4.25 3.50 -8.18
C GLY A 38 -3.04 3.88 -9.05
N LEU A 39 -2.97 3.34 -10.27
CA LEU A 39 -1.89 3.55 -11.24
C LEU A 39 -0.47 3.29 -10.71
N ALA A 40 -0.32 2.22 -9.92
CA ALA A 40 0.94 1.73 -9.41
C ALA A 40 1.80 1.07 -10.51
N SER A 41 3.06 1.52 -10.64
CA SER A 41 4.11 0.90 -11.47
C SER A 41 4.50 -0.50 -10.97
N GLY A 42 5.33 -1.22 -11.74
CA GLY A 42 5.90 -2.50 -11.31
C GLY A 42 6.64 -2.39 -9.97
N ALA A 43 7.52 -1.39 -9.83
CA ALA A 43 8.30 -1.16 -8.62
C ALA A 43 7.43 -0.89 -7.37
N VAL A 44 6.31 -0.19 -7.54
CA VAL A 44 5.32 0.01 -6.48
C VAL A 44 4.60 -1.29 -6.14
N ARG A 45 4.26 -2.12 -7.14
CA ARG A 45 3.59 -3.42 -6.92
C ARG A 45 4.47 -4.44 -6.23
N GLU A 46 5.79 -4.32 -6.35
CA GLU A 46 6.79 -5.11 -5.61
C GLU A 46 6.82 -4.77 -4.12
N ALA A 47 6.28 -3.61 -3.69
CA ALA A 47 6.12 -3.27 -2.28
C ALA A 47 5.36 -4.35 -1.51
N ARG A 48 4.50 -5.13 -2.18
CA ARG A 48 3.76 -6.22 -1.55
C ARG A 48 4.66 -7.25 -0.87
N GLU A 49 5.72 -7.66 -1.58
CA GLU A 49 6.67 -8.64 -1.06
C GLU A 49 7.57 -8.01 0.02
N ARG A 50 8.03 -6.77 -0.22
CA ARG A 50 8.90 -6.05 0.74
C ARG A 50 8.18 -5.75 2.06
N VAL A 51 6.94 -5.27 2.01
CA VAL A 51 6.13 -4.96 3.19
C VAL A 51 5.78 -6.23 3.96
N ARG A 52 5.39 -7.31 3.26
CA ARG A 52 5.14 -8.61 3.92
C ARG A 52 6.38 -9.07 4.67
N ALA A 53 7.53 -9.12 3.98
CA ALA A 53 8.78 -9.55 4.58
C ALA A 53 9.19 -8.66 5.77
N ALA A 54 9.01 -7.34 5.66
CA ALA A 54 9.32 -6.39 6.73
C ALA A 54 8.45 -6.60 7.97
N ILE A 55 7.13 -6.77 7.79
CA ILE A 55 6.18 -7.03 8.89
C ILE A 55 6.54 -8.33 9.61
N GLU A 56 6.77 -9.41 8.85
CA GLU A 56 7.12 -10.72 9.40
C GLU A 56 8.48 -10.70 10.12
N THR A 57 9.49 -10.03 9.54
CA THR A 57 10.82 -9.87 10.14
C THR A 57 10.78 -9.04 11.42
N ALA A 58 9.88 -8.04 11.50
CA ALA A 58 9.66 -7.23 12.69
C ALA A 58 8.90 -7.98 13.80
N GLY A 59 8.57 -9.27 13.62
CA GLY A 59 7.89 -10.10 14.62
C GLY A 59 6.37 -9.92 14.65
N PHE A 60 5.80 -9.20 13.69
CA PHE A 60 4.35 -9.04 13.55
C PHE A 60 3.78 -10.12 12.63
N ARG A 61 2.47 -10.40 12.80
CA ARG A 61 1.75 -11.30 11.88
C ARG A 61 1.15 -10.50 10.74
N PHE A 62 1.49 -10.87 9.51
CA PHE A 62 0.83 -10.33 8.33
C PHE A 62 -0.66 -10.74 8.34
N PRO A 63 -1.60 -9.82 8.05
CA PRO A 63 -3.03 -10.11 8.15
C PRO A 63 -3.46 -11.21 7.18
N GLN A 64 -4.33 -12.10 7.66
CA GLN A 64 -4.99 -13.11 6.81
C GLN A 64 -6.23 -12.51 6.15
N GLY A 65 -6.50 -12.91 4.90
CA GLY A 65 -7.63 -12.42 4.11
C GLY A 65 -7.19 -11.55 2.93
N ARG A 66 -8.14 -10.76 2.42
CA ARG A 66 -7.92 -9.93 1.24
C ARG A 66 -7.57 -8.50 1.66
N LEU A 67 -6.29 -8.18 1.59
CA LEU A 67 -5.74 -6.84 1.79
C LEU A 67 -5.68 -6.11 0.45
N THR A 68 -6.43 -5.02 0.33
CA THR A 68 -6.35 -4.10 -0.82
C THR A 68 -5.80 -2.77 -0.36
N VAL A 69 -4.74 -2.30 -1.02
CA VAL A 69 -4.14 -0.99 -0.77
C VAL A 69 -4.40 -0.08 -1.96
N ASN A 70 -5.08 1.02 -1.71
CA ASN A 70 -5.39 2.03 -2.72
C ASN A 70 -4.47 3.25 -2.56
N LEU A 71 -3.89 3.71 -3.68
CA LEU A 71 -3.03 4.90 -3.74
C LEU A 71 -3.78 6.05 -4.44
N ALA A 72 -4.37 6.95 -3.65
CA ALA A 72 -5.07 8.13 -4.14
C ALA A 72 -4.12 9.34 -4.27
N PRO A 73 -4.28 10.22 -5.28
CA PRO A 73 -5.39 10.28 -6.23
C PRO A 73 -5.18 9.35 -7.44
N ALA A 74 -6.20 8.61 -7.88
CA ALA A 74 -6.04 7.46 -8.78
C ALA A 74 -5.56 7.80 -10.20
N ASP A 75 -5.58 9.07 -10.59
CA ASP A 75 -5.14 9.65 -11.87
C ASP A 75 -3.65 10.02 -11.89
N LEU A 76 -3.00 10.12 -10.72
CA LEU A 76 -1.57 10.34 -10.62
C LEU A 76 -0.81 9.01 -10.72
N PRO A 77 0.14 8.83 -11.67
CA PRO A 77 0.99 7.64 -11.73
C PRO A 77 1.89 7.54 -10.49
N LYS A 78 1.94 6.35 -9.85
CA LYS A 78 2.84 6.09 -8.72
C LYS A 78 3.99 5.27 -9.22
N THR A 79 5.19 5.83 -9.23
CA THR A 79 6.34 5.22 -9.91
C THR A 79 7.46 4.79 -8.98
N SER A 80 7.58 5.45 -7.83
CA SER A 80 8.64 5.29 -6.86
C SER A 80 8.39 4.19 -5.81
N GLY A 81 9.44 3.66 -5.20
CA GLY A 81 9.35 2.63 -4.15
C GLY A 81 9.09 3.15 -2.73
N HIS A 82 8.95 4.47 -2.51
CA HIS A 82 8.91 5.07 -1.17
C HIS A 82 7.56 4.97 -0.44
N TYR A 83 6.65 4.13 -0.95
CA TYR A 83 5.35 3.88 -0.30
C TYR A 83 5.42 2.80 0.77
N ASP A 84 6.46 1.97 0.80
CA ASP A 84 6.55 0.76 1.65
C ASP A 84 6.18 1.01 3.11
N LEU A 85 6.77 2.03 3.76
CA LEU A 85 6.50 2.33 5.16
C LEU A 85 5.03 2.69 5.40
N ALA A 86 4.46 3.55 4.55
CA ALA A 86 3.08 3.98 4.70
C ALA A 86 2.07 2.88 4.29
N ILE A 87 2.49 1.89 3.51
CA ILE A 87 1.70 0.68 3.23
C ILE A 87 1.73 -0.28 4.45
N ALA A 88 2.81 -0.28 5.24
CA ALA A 88 2.98 -1.16 6.38
C ALA A 88 2.27 -0.70 7.66
N LEU A 89 1.96 0.60 7.78
CA LEU A 89 1.29 1.24 8.92
C LEU A 89 -0.24 1.17 8.80
#